data_AF-A0A9D2IK86-F1
#
_entry.id   AF-A0A9D2IK86-F1
#
_cell.length_a   1.000
_cell.length_b   1.000
_cell.length_c   1.000
_cell.angle_alpha   90.00
_cell.angle_beta   90.00
_cell.angle_gamma   90.00
#
_symmetry.space_group_name_H-M   'P 1'
#
loop_
_entity.id
_entity.type
_entity.pdbx_description
1 polymer ?
#
loop_
_entity_poly.entity_id
_entity_poly.type
_entity_poly.pdbx_seq_one_letter_code
_entity_poly.pdbx_strand_id
1 'polypeptide(L)'
;MFRLWGKEFKDNRMLRDTVICDETDDTRTHKIFNALDQICYEFDLSKPIWLDSTIAEFKRHAKARFYQDNFVDSIDFDYLEIQVIEE
;
A
#
# COMPACT_ATOMS: atom_id res chain seq x y z
N MET A 1 16.04 -6.05 -5.98
CA MET A 1 15.92 -5.11 -4.83
C MET A 1 14.46 -4.74 -4.82
N PHE A 2 13.69 -5.14 -3.80
CA PHE A 2 12.25 -4.94 -3.84
C PHE A 2 11.92 -3.52 -3.40
N ARG A 3 11.13 -2.79 -4.20
CA ARG A 3 10.68 -1.44 -3.86
C ARG A 3 9.16 -1.32 -4.01
N LEU A 4 8.52 -0.90 -2.94
CA LEU A 4 7.08 -0.60 -2.90
C LEU A 4 6.87 0.89 -2.68
N TRP A 5 6.09 1.51 -3.55
CA TRP A 5 5.72 2.92 -3.46
C TRP A 5 4.31 3.04 -2.91
N GLY A 6 4.17 3.63 -1.72
CA GLY A 6 2.90 3.99 -1.11
C GLY A 6 2.58 5.46 -1.33
N LYS A 7 1.34 5.77 -1.68
CA LYS A 7 0.86 7.13 -1.96
C LYS A 7 -0.52 7.33 -1.37
N GLU A 8 -0.72 8.43 -0.67
CA GLU A 8 -2.06 8.86 -0.28
C GLU A 8 -2.64 9.85 -1.28
N PHE A 9 -3.90 9.64 -1.65
CA PHE A 9 -4.63 10.53 -2.53
C PHE A 9 -5.87 11.11 -1.84
N LYS A 10 -6.09 12.40 -2.03
CA LYS A 10 -7.29 13.13 -1.62
C LYS A 10 -7.65 14.17 -2.66
N ASP A 11 -8.92 14.26 -3.04
CA ASP A 11 -9.45 15.20 -4.04
C ASP A 11 -8.63 15.17 -5.35
N ASN A 12 -8.26 13.95 -5.78
CA ASN A 12 -7.43 13.70 -6.97
C ASN A 12 -6.03 14.35 -6.92
N ARG A 13 -5.54 14.68 -5.72
CA ARG A 13 -4.17 15.16 -5.46
C ARG A 13 -3.43 14.16 -4.58
N MET A 14 -2.15 13.99 -4.86
CA MET A 14 -1.26 13.23 -3.98
C MET A 14 -0.93 14.08 -2.76
N LEU A 15 -1.21 13.58 -1.56
CA LEU A 15 -0.92 14.28 -0.31
C LEU A 15 0.51 14.00 0.17
N ARG A 16 0.85 12.73 0.24
CA ARG A 16 2.16 12.22 0.66
C ARG A 16 2.45 10.89 -0.02
N ASP A 17 3.73 10.60 -0.16
CA ASP A 17 4.21 9.36 -0.71
C ASP A 17 5.48 8.91 0.02
N THR A 18 5.70 7.60 0.05
CA THR A 18 6.90 6.98 0.63
C THR A 18 7.29 5.76 -0.16
N VAL A 19 8.59 5.49 -0.25
CA VAL A 19 9.14 4.33 -0.96
C VAL A 19 9.87 3.46 0.04
N ILE A 20 9.34 2.26 0.27
CA ILE A 20 9.97 1.26 1.13
C ILE A 20 10.83 0.34 0.27
N CYS A 21 12.08 0.23 0.66
CA CYS A 21 13.05 -0.68 0.06
C CYS A 21 13.24 -1.88 0.97
N ASP A 22 12.99 -3.08 0.44
CA ASP A 22 13.22 -4.34 1.13
C ASP A 22 14.23 -5.20 0.36
N GLU A 23 15.37 -5.47 1.01
CA GLU A 23 16.47 -6.28 0.47
C GLU A 23 16.52 -7.70 1.05
N THR A 24 15.55 -8.08 1.89
CA THR A 24 15.51 -9.40 2.51
C THR A 24 15.31 -10.52 1.48
N ASP A 25 15.80 -11.72 1.77
CA ASP A 25 15.54 -12.92 0.96
C ASP A 25 14.27 -13.62 1.47
N ASP A 26 13.13 -12.95 1.33
CA ASP A 26 11.82 -13.47 1.71
C ASP A 26 10.87 -13.57 0.49
N THR A 27 9.73 -14.21 0.68
CA THR A 27 8.68 -14.32 -0.34
C THR A 27 8.14 -12.95 -0.71
N ARG A 28 7.76 -12.78 -1.98
CA ARG A 28 7.18 -11.53 -2.50
C ARG A 28 6.02 -11.03 -1.63
N THR A 29 5.18 -11.94 -1.17
CA THR A 29 4.04 -11.64 -0.31
C THR A 29 4.48 -11.05 1.04
N HIS A 30 5.47 -11.65 1.71
CA HIS A 30 5.99 -11.10 2.96
C HIS A 30 6.63 -9.72 2.78
N LYS A 31 7.37 -9.50 1.69
CA LYS A 31 7.94 -8.18 1.36
C LYS A 31 6.86 -7.11 1.19
N ILE A 32 5.77 -7.44 0.49
CA ILE A 32 4.63 -6.53 0.32
C ILE A 32 3.98 -6.21 1.67
N PHE A 33 3.74 -7.21 2.51
CA PHE A 33 3.13 -6.99 3.83
C PHE A 33 4.04 -6.16 4.74
N ASN A 34 5.34 -6.44 4.78
CA ASN A 34 6.31 -5.65 5.55
C ASN A 34 6.38 -4.20 5.07
N ALA A 35 6.46 -3.99 3.75
CA ALA A 35 6.51 -2.65 3.18
C ALA A 35 5.21 -1.87 3.40
N LEU A 36 4.06 -2.53 3.26
CA LEU A 36 2.76 -1.96 3.59
C LEU A 36 2.67 -1.57 5.07
N ASP A 37 3.19 -2.42 5.97
CA ASP A 37 3.20 -2.13 7.40
C ASP A 37 4.04 -0.89 7.72
N GLN A 38 5.21 -0.76 7.09
CA GLN A 38 6.05 0.43 7.22
C GLN A 38 5.36 1.69 6.68
N ILE A 39 4.69 1.60 5.52
CA ILE A 39 3.90 2.72 4.97
C ILE A 39 2.81 3.14 5.96
N CYS A 40 2.06 2.17 6.50
CA CYS A 40 0.99 2.47 7.45
C CYS A 40 1.54 3.11 8.73
N TYR A 41 2.68 2.61 9.23
CA TYR A 41 3.34 3.18 10.39
C TYR A 41 3.83 4.61 10.14
N GLU A 42 4.44 4.89 8.99
CA GLU A 42 4.93 6.22 8.64
C GLU A 42 3.78 7.22 8.43
N PHE A 43 2.65 6.75 7.91
CA PHE A 43 1.49 7.60 7.65
C PHE A 43 0.53 7.74 8.85
N ASP A 44 0.82 7.05 9.96
CA ASP A 44 -0.02 6.95 11.16
C ASP A 44 -1.41 6.38 10.83
N LEU A 45 -1.43 5.30 10.04
CA LEU A 45 -2.62 4.60 9.59
C LEU A 45 -2.73 3.20 10.20
N SER A 46 -3.97 2.78 10.40
CA SER A 46 -4.27 1.38 10.69
C SER A 46 -4.00 0.49 9.47
N LYS A 47 -3.60 -0.76 9.71
CA LYS A 47 -3.30 -1.70 8.62
C LYS A 47 -4.57 -1.97 7.80
N PRO A 48 -4.56 -1.79 6.47
CA PRO A 48 -5.74 -2.03 5.66
C PRO A 48 -6.01 -3.52 5.50
N ILE A 49 -7.29 -3.85 5.37
CA ILE A 49 -7.81 -5.17 5.08
C ILE A 49 -7.69 -5.42 3.57
N TRP A 50 -7.12 -6.57 3.21
CA TRP A 50 -7.06 -7.02 1.83
C TRP A 50 -8.36 -7.69 1.43
N LEU A 51 -9.17 -6.99 0.63
CA LEU A 51 -10.38 -7.53 0.03
C LEU A 51 -10.04 -8.29 -1.27
N ASP A 52 -10.90 -9.23 -1.67
CA ASP A 52 -10.72 -10.02 -2.90
C ASP A 52 -10.56 -9.14 -4.14
N SER A 53 -11.28 -8.00 -4.21
CA SER A 53 -11.14 -7.00 -5.26
C SER A 53 -9.74 -6.40 -5.31
N THR A 54 -9.22 -5.94 -4.17
CA THR A 54 -7.88 -5.37 -4.03
C THR A 54 -6.80 -6.39 -4.38
N ILE A 55 -6.96 -7.64 -3.95
CA ILE A 55 -6.04 -8.74 -4.31
C ILE A 55 -6.07 -9.00 -5.82
N ALA A 56 -7.24 -8.99 -6.46
CA ALA A 56 -7.37 -9.20 -7.89
C ALA A 56 -6.72 -8.07 -8.71
N GLU A 57 -6.88 -6.81 -8.28
CA GLU A 57 -6.20 -5.66 -8.90
C GLU A 57 -4.68 -5.77 -8.75
N PHE A 58 -4.21 -6.09 -7.54
CA PHE A 58 -2.78 -6.22 -7.26
C PHE A 58 -2.13 -7.30 -8.12
N LYS A 59 -2.78 -8.46 -8.28
CA LYS A 59 -2.29 -9.55 -9.15
C LYS A 59 -2.21 -9.16 -10.63
N ARG A 60 -3.05 -8.24 -11.10
CA ARG A 60 -3.10 -7.82 -12.51
C ARG A 60 -2.13 -6.69 -12.84
N HIS A 61 -1.97 -5.74 -11.91
CA HIS A 61 -1.29 -4.47 -12.18
C HIS A 61 -0.07 -4.22 -11.28
N ALA A 62 0.26 -5.14 -10.37
CA ALA A 62 1.24 -4.93 -9.30
C ALA A 62 0.95 -3.66 -8.48
N LYS A 63 -0.34 -3.32 -8.40
CA LYS A 63 -0.88 -2.07 -7.88
C LYS A 63 -2.19 -2.34 -7.17
N ALA A 64 -2.35 -1.79 -5.97
CA ALA A 64 -3.57 -1.90 -5.18
C ALA A 64 -3.98 -0.52 -4.66
N ARG A 65 -5.31 -0.32 -4.55
CA ARG A 65 -5.91 0.84 -3.91
C ARG A 65 -6.73 0.37 -2.72
N PHE A 66 -6.50 1.02 -1.59
CA PHE A 66 -7.23 0.81 -0.35
C PHE A 66 -8.08 2.04 -0.10
N TYR A 67 -9.39 1.87 -0.22
CA TYR A 67 -10.39 2.90 0.06
C TYR A 67 -10.81 2.83 1.53
N GLN A 68 -11.70 3.71 1.97
CA GLN A 68 -12.23 3.71 3.33
C GLN A 68 -12.75 2.33 3.78
N ASP A 69 -13.37 1.55 2.89
CA ASP A 69 -13.87 0.21 3.21
C ASP A 69 -12.76 -0.80 3.58
N ASN A 70 -11.51 -0.52 3.18
CA ASN A 70 -10.36 -1.33 3.56
C ASN A 70 -9.83 -0.98 4.95
N PHE A 71 -10.18 0.17 5.53
CA PHE A 71 -9.71 0.59 6.83
C PHE A 71 -10.80 0.42 7.90
N VAL A 72 -10.39 -0.07 9.07
CA VAL A 72 -11.29 -0.17 10.23
C VAL A 72 -11.58 1.22 10.80
N ASP A 73 -10.59 2.10 10.75
CA ASP A 73 -10.69 3.47 11.22
C ASP A 73 -11.03 4.43 10.08
N SER A 74 -11.65 5.55 10.43
CA SER A 74 -11.93 6.62 9.46
C SER A 74 -10.62 7.24 8.96
N ILE A 75 -10.52 7.36 7.65
CA ILE A 75 -9.38 8.00 6.98
C ILE A 75 -9.78 9.38 6.45
N ASP A 76 -8.85 10.34 6.52
CA ASP A 76 -9.08 11.72 6.03
C ASP A 76 -8.75 11.89 4.53
N PHE A 77 -8.50 10.80 3.80
CA PHE A 77 -8.11 10.77 2.38
C PHE A 77 -9.02 9.80 1.61
N ASP A 78 -8.96 9.84 0.27
CA ASP A 78 -9.84 9.03 -0.58
C ASP A 78 -9.39 7.57 -0.65
N TYR A 79 -8.09 7.37 -0.88
CA TYR A 79 -7.47 6.05 -0.92
C TYR A 79 -5.96 6.10 -0.72
N LEU A 80 -5.43 5.01 -0.15
CA LEU A 80 -4.01 4.68 -0.15
C LEU A 80 -3.72 3.79 -1.36
N GLU A 81 -2.79 4.21 -2.20
CA GLU A 81 -2.35 3.46 -3.37
C GLU A 81 -0.97 2.86 -3.09
N ILE A 82 -0.81 1.56 -3.29
CA ILE A 82 0.51 0.90 -3.29
C ILE A 82 0.84 0.37 -4.68
N GLN A 83 2.11 0.47 -5.06
CA GLN A 83 2.61 0.00 -6.35
C GLN A 83 4.01 -0.58 -6.20
N VAL A 84 4.23 -1.79 -6.73
CA VAL A 84 5.59 -2.34 -6.84
C VAL A 84 6.29 -1.67 -8.02
N ILE A 85 7.43 -1.04 -7.76
CA ILE A 85 8.20 -0.30 -8.79
C ILE A 85 9.47 -1.02 -9.21
N GLU A 86 10.05 -1.85 -8.33
CA GLU A 86 11.20 -2.72 -8.62
C GLU A 86 11.08 -4.04 -7.84
N GLU A 87 11.55 -5.13 -8.44
CA GLU A 87 11.68 -6.47 -7.84
C GLU A 87 13.12 -6.98 -8.01
#